data_AF-A0A7S6M759-F1
#
_entry.id   AF-A0A7S6M759-F1
#
_cell.length_a   1.000
_cell.length_b   1.000
_cell.length_c   1.000
_cell.angle_alpha   90.00
_cell.angle_beta   90.00
_cell.angle_gamma   90.00
#
_symmetry.space_group_name_H-M   'P 1'
#
loop_
_entity.id
_entity.type
_entity.pdbx_description
1 polymer ?
#
loop_
_entity_poly.entity_id
_entity_poly.type
_entity_poly.pdbx_seq_one_letter_code
_entity_poly.pdbx_strand_id
1 'polypeptide(L)'
;MNVRRPMPSASPGFTLVELVLSVGITAALTAGLASAVLLSAYSLPSRRSDSRDTIRANASVQQLAADLSSARTISVRDGVEVEFEVADRDEDGSADLLRYAWGGAGTALMYQRNAGTSMPLVDDVAEFSISTITRNVEESKTTTGSTPSGELLLASFTGWAGILATSQNFTLTHRDWAAQSFSMTWPEGSTDRQITRARCRLRAASRPDAMVLGLIYAPQPAGSSVPRSAIGSPAIIPSSLLTPSYQWTDLAFQDVVVPSGHSVLALVVRGSVSGAGTMERYYDLLAGSNQTFGLWSTDGGTNWNPSLLGQHSYDHPFYVYGRCTLQGSQTTVMQRALVVEAVITIRLTSQSRALATRVALINKPEVTP
;
A
#
# COMPACT_ATOMS: atom_id res chain seq x y z
N MET A 1 14.77 118.38 -9.91
CA MET A 1 13.73 118.00 -8.93
C MET A 1 14.45 117.47 -7.70
N ASN A 2 14.56 118.28 -6.65
CA ASN A 2 15.44 118.04 -5.48
C ASN A 2 14.78 117.11 -4.46
N VAL A 3 15.28 115.88 -4.35
CA VAL A 3 14.87 114.90 -3.33
C VAL A 3 15.69 115.12 -2.06
N ARG A 4 15.05 115.63 -1.00
CA ARG A 4 15.64 115.81 0.33
C ARG A 4 15.87 114.44 0.98
N ARG A 5 17.11 114.12 1.33
CA ARG A 5 17.46 112.98 2.20
C ARG A 5 17.01 113.28 3.65
N PRO A 6 16.22 112.41 4.30
CA PRO A 6 15.90 112.56 5.72
C PRO A 6 17.16 112.36 6.57
N MET A 7 17.35 113.23 7.55
CA MET A 7 18.44 113.14 8.52
C MET A 7 18.22 111.95 9.48
N PRO A 8 19.28 111.30 9.96
CA PRO A 8 19.17 110.22 10.92
C PRO A 8 18.64 110.75 12.26
N SER A 9 17.47 110.28 12.67
CA SER A 9 16.94 110.51 14.01
C SER A 9 17.76 109.72 15.03
N ALA A 10 18.32 110.39 16.03
CA ALA A 10 19.02 109.75 17.13
C ALA A 10 18.06 108.81 17.89
N SER A 11 18.37 107.51 17.86
CA SER A 11 17.64 106.49 18.60
C SER A 11 17.88 106.67 20.11
N PRO A 12 16.84 106.70 20.95
CA PRO A 12 17.02 106.72 22.40
C PRO A 12 17.76 105.46 22.85
N GLY A 13 18.85 105.64 23.61
CA GLY A 13 19.62 104.53 24.18
C GLY A 13 18.80 103.78 25.22
N PHE A 14 18.84 102.45 25.17
CA PHE A 14 18.17 101.59 26.15
C PHE A 14 18.63 101.91 27.57
N THR A 15 17.68 102.02 28.49
CA THR A 15 18.03 102.15 29.91
C THR A 15 18.51 100.81 30.46
N LEU A 16 19.41 100.85 31.45
CA LEU A 16 20.03 99.66 32.03
C LEU A 16 18.98 98.68 32.62
N VAL A 17 17.90 99.24 33.16
CA VAL A 17 16.73 98.48 33.65
C VAL A 17 16.02 97.72 32.53
N GLU A 18 15.85 98.37 31.38
CA GLU A 18 15.15 97.82 30.21
C GLU A 18 15.94 96.68 29.55
N LEU A 19 17.28 96.77 29.58
CA LEU A 19 18.18 95.69 29.16
C LEU A 19 18.04 94.47 30.11
N VAL A 20 18.09 94.69 31.43
CA VAL A 20 17.98 93.60 32.43
C VAL A 20 16.62 92.90 32.34
N LEU A 21 15.53 93.67 32.14
CA LEU A 21 14.18 93.12 32.00
C LEU A 21 14.04 92.30 30.71
N SER A 22 14.60 92.78 29.60
CA SER A 22 14.60 92.08 28.31
C SER A 22 15.40 90.77 28.37
N VAL A 23 16.55 90.77 29.06
CA VAL A 23 17.35 89.57 29.29
C VAL A 23 16.60 88.56 30.17
N GLY A 24 15.93 89.01 31.22
CA GLY A 24 15.12 88.16 32.10
C GLY A 24 13.94 87.50 31.38
N ILE A 25 13.20 88.27 30.58
CA ILE A 25 12.08 87.75 29.78
C ILE A 25 12.58 86.76 28.73
N THR A 26 13.68 87.07 28.04
CA THR A 26 14.26 86.18 27.03
C THR A 26 14.72 84.85 27.66
N ALA A 27 15.35 84.89 28.84
CA ALA A 27 15.79 83.69 29.56
C ALA A 27 14.60 82.81 30.00
N ALA A 28 13.50 83.42 30.46
CA ALA A 28 12.30 82.67 30.82
C ALA A 28 11.63 82.02 29.58
N LEU A 29 11.58 82.74 28.45
CA LEU A 29 11.02 82.21 27.20
C LEU A 29 11.87 81.09 26.60
N THR A 30 13.20 81.21 26.63
CA THR A 30 14.09 80.14 26.13
C THR A 30 14.03 78.91 27.03
N ALA A 31 13.94 79.06 28.35
CA ALA A 31 13.72 77.95 29.27
C ALA A 31 12.38 77.24 29.01
N GLY A 32 11.29 78.01 28.82
CA GLY A 32 9.97 77.45 28.49
C GLY A 32 9.95 76.71 27.15
N LEU A 33 10.59 77.26 26.11
CA LEU A 33 10.76 76.61 24.81
C LEU A 33 11.59 75.33 24.91
N ALA A 34 12.68 75.33 25.69
CA ALA A 34 13.49 74.14 25.92
C ALA A 34 12.68 73.02 26.60
N SER A 35 11.85 73.36 27.60
CA SER A 35 10.96 72.40 28.26
C SER A 35 9.87 71.87 27.32
N ALA A 36 9.26 72.72 26.49
CA ALA A 36 8.26 72.31 25.51
C ALA A 36 8.85 71.40 24.43
N VAL A 37 10.07 71.67 23.97
CA VAL A 37 10.80 70.80 23.02
C VAL A 37 11.14 69.46 23.66
N LEU A 38 11.56 69.42 24.93
CA LEU A 38 11.81 68.17 25.64
C LEU A 38 10.53 67.35 25.82
N LEU A 39 9.43 67.98 26.24
CA LEU A 39 8.11 67.32 26.33
C LEU A 39 7.65 66.79 24.97
N SER A 40 7.83 67.56 23.90
CA SER A 40 7.54 67.11 22.53
C SER A 40 8.44 65.93 22.13
N ALA A 41 9.72 65.95 22.49
CA ALA A 41 10.66 64.86 22.22
C ALA A 41 10.33 63.58 23.00
N TYR A 42 9.82 63.69 24.23
CA TYR A 42 9.31 62.54 25.00
C TYR A 42 7.95 62.03 24.50
N SER A 43 7.14 62.89 23.90
CA SER A 43 5.84 62.52 23.34
C SER A 43 5.91 61.87 21.96
N LEU A 44 7.06 61.97 21.28
CA LEU A 44 7.31 61.20 20.06
C LEU A 44 7.43 59.73 20.48
N PRO A 45 6.52 58.85 20.06
CA PRO A 45 6.70 57.41 20.23
C PRO A 45 8.10 57.06 19.73
N SER A 46 8.85 56.25 20.46
CA SER A 46 10.16 55.75 20.04
C SER A 46 10.04 55.25 18.60
N ARG A 47 10.53 56.05 17.63
CA ARG A 47 10.24 55.89 16.18
C ARG A 47 10.84 54.62 15.56
N ARG A 48 11.32 53.65 16.35
CA ARG A 48 12.27 52.65 15.84
C ARG A 48 11.95 51.16 16.06
N SER A 49 11.05 50.74 16.95
CA SER A 49 10.79 49.30 17.16
C SER A 49 9.37 48.90 16.75
N ASP A 50 8.34 49.39 17.42
CA ASP A 50 7.09 48.64 17.53
C ASP A 50 6.36 48.46 16.19
N SER A 51 6.26 49.50 15.35
CA SER A 51 5.60 49.38 14.05
C SER A 51 6.36 48.49 13.07
N ARG A 52 7.70 48.52 13.09
CA ARG A 52 8.51 47.67 12.21
C ARG A 52 8.42 46.21 12.63
N ASP A 53 8.46 45.96 13.94
CA ASP A 53 8.36 44.61 14.49
C ASP A 53 6.96 44.04 14.28
N THR A 54 5.91 44.87 14.38
CA THR A 54 4.53 44.47 14.02
C THR A 54 4.43 44.05 12.55
N ILE A 55 5.00 44.83 11.64
CA ILE A 55 4.96 44.53 10.19
C ILE A 55 5.72 43.24 9.90
N ARG A 56 6.88 43.03 10.53
CA ARG A 56 7.66 41.79 10.40
C ARG A 56 6.89 40.59 10.95
N ALA A 57 6.36 40.69 12.16
CA ALA A 57 5.57 39.61 12.77
C ALA A 57 4.36 39.23 11.89
N ASN A 58 3.65 40.23 11.34
CA ASN A 58 2.54 39.97 10.43
C ASN A 58 3.00 39.31 9.12
N ALA A 59 4.10 39.78 8.51
CA ALA A 59 4.67 39.15 7.32
C ALA A 59 5.06 37.68 7.57
N SER A 60 5.63 37.39 8.72
CA SER A 60 6.03 36.04 9.14
C SER A 60 4.83 35.13 9.39
N VAL A 61 3.75 35.65 9.98
CA VAL A 61 2.47 34.93 10.12
C VAL A 61 1.85 34.65 8.76
N GLN A 62 1.90 35.60 7.83
CA GLN A 62 1.41 35.41 6.46
C GLN A 62 2.23 34.37 5.70
N GLN A 63 3.56 34.35 5.89
CA GLN A 63 4.43 33.34 5.31
C GLN A 63 4.09 31.95 5.85
N LEU A 64 4.00 31.77 7.17
CA LEU A 64 3.59 30.50 7.78
C LEU A 64 2.20 30.07 7.30
N ALA A 65 1.25 31.00 7.21
CA ALA A 65 -0.08 30.72 6.70
C ALA A 65 -0.08 30.26 5.23
N ALA A 66 0.70 30.93 4.38
CA ALA A 66 0.86 30.55 2.97
C ALA A 66 1.50 29.15 2.85
N ASP A 67 2.53 28.89 3.63
CA ASP A 67 3.22 27.61 3.65
C ASP A 67 2.28 26.48 4.10
N LEU A 68 1.55 26.65 5.20
CA LEU A 68 0.56 25.67 5.67
C LEU A 68 -0.54 25.40 4.65
N SER A 69 -1.01 26.44 3.93
CA SER A 69 -2.04 26.27 2.90
C SER A 69 -1.59 25.33 1.76
N SER A 70 -0.28 25.21 1.55
CA SER A 70 0.34 24.34 0.56
C SER A 70 0.81 22.97 1.10
N ALA A 71 0.63 22.71 2.40
CA ALA A 71 1.10 21.49 3.06
C ALA A 71 0.39 20.22 2.56
N ARG A 72 1.13 19.10 2.52
CA ARG A 72 0.64 17.75 2.17
C ARG A 72 0.52 16.84 3.39
N THR A 73 1.47 16.97 4.31
CA THR A 73 1.49 16.29 5.61
C THR A 73 1.76 17.35 6.68
N ILE A 74 1.21 17.19 7.88
CA ILE A 74 1.47 18.10 9.00
C ILE A 74 1.76 17.27 10.25
N SER A 75 2.84 17.62 10.94
CA SER A 75 3.15 17.21 12.31
C SER A 75 3.24 18.47 13.19
N VAL A 76 2.47 18.49 14.28
CA VAL A 76 2.50 19.58 15.27
C VAL A 76 3.02 19.01 16.58
N ARG A 77 4.05 19.63 17.14
CA ARG A 77 4.64 19.23 18.42
C ARG A 77 4.40 20.30 19.47
N ASP A 78 3.61 19.93 20.48
CA ASP A 78 3.29 20.75 21.67
C ASP A 78 2.79 22.18 21.38
N GLY A 79 2.29 22.43 20.17
CA GLY A 79 1.80 23.74 19.72
C GLY A 79 2.88 24.81 19.53
N VAL A 80 4.16 24.54 19.79
CA VAL A 80 5.28 25.50 19.63
C VAL A 80 6.21 25.16 18.47
N GLU A 81 5.98 24.02 17.85
CA GLU A 81 6.71 23.54 16.68
C GLU A 81 5.73 22.92 15.68
N VAL A 82 5.92 23.23 14.40
CA VAL A 82 5.19 22.60 13.30
C VAL A 82 6.15 22.25 12.18
N GLU A 83 6.02 21.03 11.69
CA GLU A 83 6.76 20.48 10.57
C GLU A 83 5.78 19.98 9.51
N PHE A 84 6.05 20.28 8.25
CA PHE A 84 5.16 19.87 7.16
C PHE A 84 5.87 19.80 5.82
N GLU A 85 5.40 18.90 4.97
CA GLU A 85 5.90 18.76 3.61
C GLU A 85 5.09 19.63 2.65
N VAL A 86 5.78 20.35 1.76
CA VAL A 86 5.18 21.10 0.65
C VAL A 86 5.65 20.51 -0.69
N ALA A 87 5.00 20.92 -1.79
CA ALA A 87 5.51 20.57 -3.11
C ALA A 87 6.95 21.12 -3.29
N ASP A 88 7.77 20.38 -4.04
CA ASP A 88 9.12 20.76 -4.43
C ASP A 88 9.19 22.23 -4.91
N ARG A 89 9.92 23.09 -4.17
CA ARG A 89 10.08 24.51 -4.51
C ARG A 89 11.47 24.85 -5.06
N ASP A 90 12.44 23.95 -4.92
CA ASP A 90 13.80 24.15 -5.44
C ASP A 90 14.14 23.27 -6.67
N GLU A 91 13.15 22.52 -7.14
CA GLU A 91 13.16 21.71 -8.37
C GLU A 91 14.16 20.54 -8.30
N ASP A 92 14.40 19.99 -7.10
CA ASP A 92 15.30 18.85 -6.88
C ASP A 92 14.64 17.46 -7.06
N GLY A 93 13.33 17.44 -7.29
CA GLY A 93 12.51 16.24 -7.46
C GLY A 93 11.96 15.65 -6.16
N SER A 94 12.22 16.26 -5.01
CA SER A 94 11.78 15.84 -3.68
C SER A 94 10.83 16.85 -3.04
N ALA A 95 9.94 16.39 -2.16
CA ALA A 95 9.11 17.31 -1.39
C ALA A 95 9.97 18.09 -0.39
N ASP A 96 9.69 19.37 -0.22
CA ASP A 96 10.37 20.23 0.75
C ASP A 96 9.78 20.04 2.14
N LEU A 97 10.63 19.80 3.14
CA LEU A 97 10.28 19.77 4.56
C LEU A 97 10.46 21.16 5.17
N LEU A 98 9.37 21.79 5.60
CA LEU A 98 9.39 23.09 6.28
C LEU A 98 9.18 22.90 7.77
N ARG A 99 10.01 23.56 8.57
CA ARG A 99 9.93 23.52 10.04
C ARG A 99 9.92 24.93 10.62
N TYR A 100 8.93 25.18 11.47
CA TYR A 100 8.80 26.40 12.26
C TYR A 100 8.86 26.01 13.74
N ALA A 101 9.81 26.59 14.48
CA ALA A 101 10.04 26.23 15.87
C ALA A 101 10.30 27.46 16.73
N TRP A 102 9.68 27.50 17.91
CA TRP A 102 9.86 28.58 18.89
C TRP A 102 10.48 28.04 20.18
N GLY A 103 11.56 28.68 20.63
CA GLY A 103 12.31 28.26 21.83
C GLY A 103 11.71 28.73 23.16
N GLY A 104 10.56 29.43 23.14
CA GLY A 104 9.92 30.00 24.32
C GLY A 104 10.07 31.53 24.43
N ALA A 105 9.49 32.10 25.49
CA ALA A 105 9.36 33.55 25.65
C ALA A 105 10.70 34.31 25.55
N GLY A 106 10.71 35.37 24.74
CA GLY A 106 11.89 36.20 24.46
C GLY A 106 12.85 35.63 23.40
N THR A 107 12.58 34.43 22.88
CA THR A 107 13.37 33.84 21.79
C THR A 107 12.74 34.14 20.43
N ALA A 108 13.52 33.96 19.36
CA ALA A 108 13.02 34.11 18.00
C ALA A 108 12.17 32.90 17.56
N LEU A 109 11.18 33.16 16.72
CA LEU A 109 10.55 32.11 15.90
C LEU A 109 11.51 31.76 14.77
N MET A 110 11.92 30.50 14.71
CA MET A 110 12.89 30.01 13.73
C MET A 110 12.18 29.33 12.56
N TYR A 111 12.71 29.54 11.35
CA TYR A 111 12.31 28.88 10.11
C TYR A 111 13.46 28.02 9.59
N GLN A 112 13.15 26.81 9.14
CA GLN A 112 14.11 25.90 8.50
C GLN A 112 13.44 25.22 7.30
N ARG A 113 14.18 25.09 6.20
CA ARG A 113 13.79 24.30 5.02
C ARG A 113 14.77 23.14 4.86
N ASN A 114 14.27 21.93 4.73
CA ASN A 114 15.02 20.68 4.63
C ASN A 114 16.07 20.60 5.75
N ALA A 115 17.25 20.08 5.43
CA ALA A 115 18.41 20.07 6.34
C ALA A 115 19.19 21.41 6.36
N GLY A 116 18.59 22.50 5.89
CA GLY A 116 19.24 23.82 5.79
C GLY A 116 19.49 24.49 7.14
N THR A 117 20.21 25.61 7.13
CA THR A 117 20.45 26.41 8.34
C THR A 117 19.15 27.05 8.82
N SER A 118 18.88 26.94 10.12
CA SER A 118 17.72 27.59 10.75
C SER A 118 17.93 29.11 10.81
N MET A 119 16.93 29.88 10.36
CA MET A 119 16.99 31.34 10.31
C MET A 119 15.92 31.96 11.21
N PRO A 120 16.22 33.07 11.91
CA PRO A 120 15.22 33.80 12.69
C PRO A 120 14.24 34.49 11.74
N LEU A 121 12.95 34.28 11.98
CA LEU A 121 11.86 34.86 11.21
C LEU A 121 11.25 36.07 11.92
N VAL A 122 11.13 36.00 13.25
CA VAL A 122 10.66 37.08 14.13
C VAL A 122 11.40 36.99 15.45
N ASP A 123 12.04 38.07 15.88
CA ASP A 123 12.73 38.14 17.16
C ASP A 123 11.76 38.45 18.31
N ASP A 124 12.20 38.19 19.54
CA ASP A 124 11.56 38.66 20.78
C ASP A 124 10.06 38.29 20.91
N VAL A 125 9.77 37.02 20.61
CA VAL A 125 8.41 36.47 20.67
C VAL A 125 8.06 36.12 22.12
N ALA A 126 7.01 36.72 22.66
CA ALA A 126 6.47 36.43 23.98
C ALA A 126 5.56 35.19 24.02
N GLU A 127 4.83 34.95 22.94
CA GLU A 127 3.89 33.84 22.81
C GLU A 127 3.85 33.37 21.35
N PHE A 128 3.96 32.07 21.14
CA PHE A 128 3.65 31.43 19.85
C PHE A 128 2.86 30.15 20.13
N SER A 129 1.76 29.98 19.40
CA SER A 129 0.99 28.74 19.45
C SER A 129 0.37 28.42 18.09
N ILE A 130 0.38 27.14 17.72
CA ILE A 130 -0.37 26.60 16.60
C ILE A 130 -1.34 25.53 17.08
N SER A 131 -2.60 25.60 16.65
CA SER A 131 -3.60 24.56 16.89
C SER A 131 -4.28 24.15 15.58
N THR A 132 -4.64 22.88 15.45
CA THR A 132 -5.23 22.31 14.24
C THR A 132 -6.65 21.84 14.53
N ILE A 133 -7.54 22.07 13.56
CA ILE A 133 -8.89 21.49 13.54
C ILE A 133 -8.86 20.34 12.55
N THR A 134 -9.15 19.13 13.03
CA THR A 134 -9.16 17.93 12.21
C THR A 134 -10.57 17.47 11.87
N ARG A 135 -10.69 16.80 10.72
CA ARG A 135 -11.90 16.10 10.29
C ARG A 135 -11.54 14.67 9.95
N ASN A 136 -12.24 13.72 10.58
CA ASN A 136 -12.11 12.30 10.24
C ASN A 136 -12.86 12.00 8.93
N VAL A 137 -12.18 11.31 8.02
CA VAL A 137 -12.75 10.83 6.74
C VAL A 137 -12.51 9.33 6.65
N GLU A 138 -13.54 8.59 6.26
CA GLU A 138 -13.43 7.17 5.94
C GLU A 138 -13.02 7.02 4.49
N GLU A 139 -11.92 6.31 4.26
CA GLU A 139 -11.45 5.95 2.93
C GLU A 139 -11.39 4.43 2.80
N SER A 140 -12.02 3.90 1.75
CA SER A 140 -11.94 2.49 1.42
C SER A 140 -10.78 2.24 0.47
N LYS A 141 -9.78 1.47 0.91
CA LYS A 141 -8.69 0.99 0.05
C LYS A 141 -8.90 -0.48 -0.28
N THR A 142 -9.15 -0.77 -1.56
CA THR A 142 -9.21 -2.14 -2.06
C THR A 142 -7.80 -2.59 -2.42
N THR A 143 -7.32 -3.62 -1.75
CA THR A 143 -6.04 -4.27 -2.04
C THR A 143 -6.30 -5.63 -2.66
N THR A 144 -5.72 -5.88 -3.84
CA THR A 144 -5.72 -7.21 -4.47
C THR A 144 -4.59 -8.04 -3.88
N GLY A 145 -4.96 -9.17 -3.26
CA GLY A 145 -4.04 -10.14 -2.69
C GLY A 145 -4.12 -11.47 -3.43
N SER A 146 -3.05 -12.24 -3.29
CA SER A 146 -2.95 -13.61 -3.77
C SER A 146 -2.74 -14.51 -2.56
N THR A 147 -3.54 -15.57 -2.42
CA THR A 147 -3.41 -16.52 -1.31
C THR A 147 -3.35 -17.94 -1.85
N PRO A 148 -2.31 -18.73 -1.52
CA PRO A 148 -2.26 -20.13 -1.91
C PRO A 148 -3.39 -20.89 -1.21
N SER A 149 -4.11 -21.71 -1.97
CA SER A 149 -5.10 -22.63 -1.42
C SER A 149 -4.40 -23.76 -0.67
N GLY A 150 -5.12 -24.37 0.28
CA GLY A 150 -4.80 -25.73 0.72
C GLY A 150 -4.94 -26.76 -0.40
N GLU A 151 -4.73 -28.04 -0.07
CA GLU A 151 -5.02 -29.13 -1.00
C GLU A 151 -6.53 -29.34 -1.13
N LEU A 152 -7.01 -29.39 -2.38
CA LEU A 152 -8.42 -29.54 -2.77
C LEU A 152 -8.61 -30.87 -3.48
N LEU A 153 -9.74 -31.53 -3.24
CA LEU A 153 -10.17 -32.67 -4.07
C LEU A 153 -10.72 -32.13 -5.40
N LEU A 154 -10.07 -32.48 -6.51
CA LEU A 154 -10.40 -31.97 -7.84
C LEU A 154 -11.32 -32.90 -8.62
N ALA A 155 -11.14 -34.21 -8.44
CA ALA A 155 -11.92 -35.25 -9.10
C ALA A 155 -11.85 -36.57 -8.33
N SER A 156 -12.87 -37.40 -8.42
CA SER A 156 -12.86 -38.75 -7.87
C SER A 156 -13.84 -39.67 -8.59
N PHE A 157 -13.58 -40.96 -8.49
CA PHE A 157 -14.52 -42.01 -8.85
C PHE A 157 -14.28 -43.21 -7.94
N THR A 158 -15.33 -43.72 -7.30
CA THR A 158 -15.25 -44.88 -6.40
C THR A 158 -16.22 -46.00 -6.77
N GLY A 159 -16.93 -45.86 -7.89
CA GLY A 159 -18.00 -46.76 -8.31
C GLY A 159 -19.23 -46.00 -8.82
N TRP A 160 -20.13 -46.71 -9.48
CA TRP A 160 -21.39 -46.16 -9.95
C TRP A 160 -22.48 -46.30 -8.87
N ALA A 161 -23.30 -45.26 -8.71
CA ALA A 161 -24.38 -45.28 -7.72
C ALA A 161 -25.39 -46.39 -8.03
N GLY A 162 -25.70 -47.23 -7.03
CA GLY A 162 -26.68 -48.32 -7.16
C GLY A 162 -26.20 -49.55 -7.94
N ILE A 163 -24.93 -49.58 -8.38
CA ILE A 163 -24.37 -50.69 -9.16
C ILE A 163 -23.22 -51.32 -8.37
N LEU A 164 -23.28 -52.65 -8.20
CA LEU A 164 -22.17 -53.43 -7.65
C LEU A 164 -21.25 -53.85 -8.79
N ALA A 165 -20.30 -52.98 -9.12
CA ALA A 165 -19.35 -53.21 -10.19
C ALA A 165 -18.57 -54.53 -10.02
N THR A 166 -18.32 -55.22 -11.13
CA THR A 166 -17.38 -56.34 -11.14
C THR A 166 -15.95 -55.81 -11.07
N SER A 167 -15.22 -56.16 -10.01
CA SER A 167 -13.80 -55.84 -9.89
C SER A 167 -12.96 -56.79 -10.75
N GLN A 168 -12.10 -56.23 -11.59
CA GLN A 168 -11.20 -56.92 -12.50
C GLN A 168 -9.75 -56.47 -12.28
N ASN A 169 -8.82 -57.38 -12.59
CA ASN A 169 -7.39 -57.10 -12.56
C ASN A 169 -6.93 -56.49 -13.89
N PHE A 170 -6.25 -55.34 -13.84
CA PHE A 170 -5.46 -54.83 -14.96
C PHE A 170 -3.98 -54.84 -14.60
N THR A 171 -3.23 -55.80 -15.15
CA THR A 171 -1.79 -55.94 -14.89
C THR A 171 -1.02 -54.85 -15.61
N LEU A 172 -0.26 -54.06 -14.85
CA LEU A 172 0.54 -52.97 -15.36
C LEU A 172 1.86 -53.49 -15.92
N THR A 173 2.15 -53.13 -17.16
CA THR A 173 3.42 -53.42 -17.82
C THR A 173 4.00 -52.16 -18.47
N HIS A 174 5.16 -52.29 -19.10
CA HIS A 174 5.73 -51.21 -19.90
C HIS A 174 4.92 -50.92 -21.19
N ARG A 175 4.04 -51.85 -21.60
CA ARG A 175 3.13 -51.70 -22.77
C ARG A 175 1.66 -51.57 -22.36
N ASP A 176 1.28 -52.23 -21.26
CA ASP A 176 -0.08 -52.27 -20.75
C ASP A 176 -0.27 -51.17 -19.71
N TRP A 177 -0.94 -50.10 -20.11
CA TRP A 177 -1.13 -48.90 -19.30
C TRP A 177 -2.61 -48.79 -18.95
N ALA A 178 -2.91 -48.51 -17.68
CA ALA A 178 -4.24 -48.10 -17.27
C ALA A 178 -4.32 -46.58 -17.30
N ALA A 179 -5.47 -46.04 -17.65
CA ALA A 179 -5.72 -44.61 -17.58
C ALA A 179 -7.13 -44.32 -17.12
N GLN A 180 -7.29 -43.21 -16.43
CA GLN A 180 -8.58 -42.72 -16.01
C GLN A 180 -8.71 -41.27 -16.41
N SER A 181 -9.58 -40.99 -17.38
CA SER A 181 -9.92 -39.62 -17.74
C SER A 181 -10.87 -39.02 -16.71
N PHE A 182 -10.69 -37.74 -16.41
CA PHE A 182 -11.51 -37.01 -15.44
C PHE A 182 -11.60 -35.53 -15.78
N SER A 183 -12.75 -34.94 -15.45
CA SER A 183 -12.95 -33.50 -15.45
C SER A 183 -12.62 -32.93 -14.06
N MET A 184 -12.00 -31.76 -14.00
CA MET A 184 -11.68 -31.07 -12.74
C MET A 184 -12.50 -29.80 -12.59
N THR A 185 -12.87 -29.48 -11.36
CA THR A 185 -13.45 -28.17 -11.01
C THR A 185 -12.46 -27.40 -10.15
N TRP A 186 -11.98 -26.27 -10.66
CA TRP A 186 -11.15 -25.33 -9.90
C TRP A 186 -12.02 -24.21 -9.34
N PRO A 187 -11.67 -23.63 -8.17
CA PRO A 187 -12.34 -22.41 -7.70
C PRO A 187 -12.24 -21.29 -8.75
N GLU A 188 -13.26 -20.44 -8.79
CA GLU A 188 -13.27 -19.26 -9.65
C GLU A 188 -12.10 -18.31 -9.32
N GLY A 189 -11.52 -17.66 -10.33
CA GLY A 189 -10.37 -16.77 -10.14
C GLY A 189 -9.06 -17.48 -9.77
N SER A 190 -9.01 -18.81 -9.80
CA SER A 190 -7.80 -19.57 -9.50
C SER A 190 -6.72 -19.42 -10.59
N THR A 191 -5.50 -19.11 -10.16
CA THR A 191 -4.26 -19.17 -10.93
C THR A 191 -3.35 -20.29 -10.40
N ASP A 192 -2.21 -20.55 -11.06
CA ASP A 192 -1.18 -21.51 -10.63
C ASP A 192 -1.71 -22.90 -10.21
N ARG A 193 -2.55 -23.47 -11.09
CA ARG A 193 -3.22 -24.75 -10.85
C ARG A 193 -2.22 -25.90 -10.89
N GLN A 194 -2.13 -26.67 -9.81
CA GLN A 194 -1.19 -27.76 -9.67
C GLN A 194 -1.87 -29.02 -9.15
N ILE A 195 -1.60 -30.17 -9.77
CA ILE A 195 -1.98 -31.48 -9.23
C ILE A 195 -0.85 -31.93 -8.31
N THR A 196 -1.16 -32.17 -7.05
CA THR A 196 -0.19 -32.51 -6.01
C THR A 196 -0.17 -34.01 -5.74
N ARG A 197 -1.31 -34.68 -5.90
CA ARG A 197 -1.45 -36.09 -5.53
C ARG A 197 -2.61 -36.76 -6.27
N ALA A 198 -2.42 -38.02 -6.63
CA ALA A 198 -3.52 -38.91 -6.99
C ALA A 198 -3.54 -40.14 -6.10
N ARG A 199 -4.69 -40.79 -5.99
CA ARG A 199 -4.85 -42.08 -5.33
C ARG A 199 -5.48 -43.05 -6.29
N CYS A 200 -4.98 -44.27 -6.31
CA CYS A 200 -5.58 -45.37 -7.06
C CYS A 200 -5.55 -46.66 -6.24
N ARG A 201 -6.41 -47.61 -6.61
CA ARG A 201 -6.41 -48.95 -6.00
C ARG A 201 -5.36 -49.82 -6.70
N LEU A 202 -4.25 -50.05 -6.00
CA LEU A 202 -3.14 -50.87 -6.50
C LEU A 202 -2.90 -52.08 -5.59
N ARG A 203 -2.35 -53.14 -6.17
CA ARG A 203 -1.78 -54.28 -5.45
C ARG A 203 -0.50 -54.75 -6.13
N ALA A 204 0.33 -55.45 -5.37
CA ALA A 204 1.54 -56.09 -5.88
C ALA A 204 1.22 -57.11 -6.97
N ALA A 205 2.08 -57.15 -7.98
CA ALA A 205 2.09 -58.20 -9.00
C ALA A 205 3.27 -59.16 -8.76
N SER A 206 3.76 -59.84 -9.79
CA SER A 206 4.76 -60.91 -9.65
C SER A 206 6.21 -60.44 -9.51
N ARG A 207 6.51 -59.14 -9.72
CA ARG A 207 7.88 -58.60 -9.70
C ARG A 207 8.07 -57.52 -8.63
N PRO A 208 8.73 -57.83 -7.49
CA PRO A 208 8.92 -56.87 -6.40
C PRO A 208 9.98 -55.78 -6.70
N ASP A 209 10.86 -56.02 -7.67
CA ASP A 209 11.95 -55.12 -8.10
C ASP A 209 11.50 -54.06 -9.12
N ALA A 210 10.27 -54.17 -9.62
CA ALA A 210 9.71 -53.26 -10.61
C ALA A 210 9.23 -51.94 -9.99
N MET A 211 8.89 -50.96 -10.84
CA MET A 211 8.32 -49.68 -10.43
C MET A 211 6.95 -49.48 -11.08
N VAL A 212 5.99 -48.94 -10.33
CA VAL A 212 4.75 -48.38 -10.85
C VAL A 212 4.92 -46.88 -11.01
N LEU A 213 4.56 -46.35 -12.19
CA LEU A 213 4.66 -44.94 -12.52
C LEU A 213 3.25 -44.37 -12.72
N GLY A 214 2.91 -43.33 -11.97
CA GLY A 214 1.73 -42.51 -12.20
C GLY A 214 2.11 -41.22 -12.93
N LEU A 215 1.36 -40.84 -13.95
CA LEU A 215 1.55 -39.63 -14.74
C LEU A 215 0.21 -38.94 -14.96
N ILE A 216 0.23 -37.62 -15.07
CA ILE A 216 -0.92 -36.84 -15.53
C ILE A 216 -0.73 -36.51 -17.01
N TYR A 217 -1.76 -36.71 -17.81
CA TYR A 217 -1.75 -36.45 -19.25
C TYR A 217 -2.78 -35.40 -19.64
N ALA A 218 -2.38 -34.51 -20.54
CA ALA A 218 -3.32 -33.69 -21.30
C ALA A 218 -3.91 -34.51 -22.46
N PRO A 219 -5.20 -34.31 -22.80
CA PRO A 219 -5.81 -34.90 -23.97
C PRO A 219 -5.49 -34.12 -25.25
N GLN A 220 -5.60 -34.77 -26.41
CA GLN A 220 -5.55 -34.11 -27.71
C GLN A 220 -6.60 -34.71 -28.67
N PRO A 221 -7.51 -33.90 -29.27
CA PRO A 221 -7.70 -32.46 -29.02
C PRO A 221 -8.22 -32.18 -27.60
N ALA A 222 -8.18 -30.91 -27.19
CA ALA A 222 -8.72 -30.48 -25.89
C ALA A 222 -10.18 -30.94 -25.74
N GLY A 223 -10.51 -31.53 -24.58
CA GLY A 223 -11.83 -32.11 -24.30
C GLY A 223 -11.98 -33.59 -24.69
N SER A 224 -11.01 -34.20 -25.37
CA SER A 224 -10.96 -35.67 -25.55
C SER A 224 -10.68 -36.38 -24.21
N SER A 225 -11.12 -37.62 -24.07
CA SER A 225 -10.75 -38.48 -22.93
C SER A 225 -9.40 -39.18 -23.13
N VAL A 226 -8.87 -39.19 -24.36
CA VAL A 226 -7.69 -39.97 -24.74
C VAL A 226 -6.38 -39.29 -24.29
N PRO A 227 -5.55 -39.95 -23.47
CA PRO A 227 -4.25 -39.41 -23.04
C PRO A 227 -3.30 -39.20 -24.22
N ARG A 228 -2.64 -38.04 -24.31
CA ARG A 228 -1.65 -37.77 -25.38
C ARG A 228 -0.26 -37.38 -24.89
N SER A 229 -0.16 -36.33 -24.08
CA SER A 229 1.13 -35.80 -23.61
C SER A 229 1.16 -35.72 -22.09
N ALA A 230 2.22 -36.22 -21.47
CA ALA A 230 2.44 -36.10 -20.04
C ALA A 230 2.65 -34.62 -19.62
N ILE A 231 2.14 -34.27 -18.46
CA ILE A 231 2.35 -33.00 -17.77
C ILE A 231 3.19 -33.32 -16.52
N GLY A 232 4.35 -32.69 -16.39
CA GLY A 232 5.27 -32.93 -15.28
C GLY A 232 5.97 -34.30 -15.32
N SER A 233 6.62 -34.62 -14.21
CA SER A 233 7.40 -35.85 -14.01
C SER A 233 6.52 -36.97 -13.42
N PRO A 234 6.86 -38.25 -13.66
CA PRO A 234 6.12 -39.37 -13.08
C PRO A 234 6.27 -39.42 -11.55
N ALA A 235 5.17 -39.71 -10.86
CA ALA A 235 5.20 -40.23 -9.50
C ALA A 235 5.63 -41.70 -9.54
N ILE A 236 6.62 -42.09 -8.73
CA ILE A 236 7.23 -43.43 -8.77
C ILE A 236 6.96 -44.16 -7.46
N ILE A 237 6.43 -45.38 -7.56
CA ILE A 237 6.21 -46.28 -6.42
C ILE A 237 6.95 -47.60 -6.67
N PRO A 238 7.90 -47.99 -5.80
CA PRO A 238 8.48 -49.32 -5.83
C PRO A 238 7.43 -50.39 -5.59
N SER A 239 7.42 -51.43 -6.43
CA SER A 239 6.42 -52.51 -6.36
C SER A 239 6.51 -53.29 -5.04
N SER A 240 7.68 -53.29 -4.40
CA SER A 240 7.91 -53.83 -3.06
C SER A 240 7.12 -53.14 -1.94
N LEU A 241 6.63 -51.92 -2.17
CA LEU A 241 5.76 -51.20 -1.21
C LEU A 241 4.27 -51.52 -1.41
N LEU A 242 3.90 -52.22 -2.49
CA LEU A 242 2.52 -52.62 -2.73
C LEU A 242 2.19 -53.89 -1.95
N THR A 243 0.95 -54.00 -1.47
CA THR A 243 0.45 -55.19 -0.77
C THR A 243 -0.16 -56.21 -1.73
N PRO A 244 -0.26 -57.50 -1.39
CA PRO A 244 -0.94 -58.50 -2.24
C PRO A 244 -2.43 -58.24 -2.48
N SER A 245 -3.09 -57.50 -1.59
CA SER A 245 -4.49 -57.05 -1.72
C SER A 245 -4.58 -55.61 -2.23
N TYR A 246 -5.71 -55.25 -2.84
CA TYR A 246 -5.96 -53.90 -3.33
C TYR A 246 -6.06 -52.90 -2.18
N GLN A 247 -5.15 -51.92 -2.17
CA GLN A 247 -5.13 -50.81 -1.24
C GLN A 247 -5.14 -49.49 -1.99
N TRP A 248 -5.60 -48.43 -1.33
CA TRP A 248 -5.43 -47.08 -1.84
C TRP A 248 -3.97 -46.67 -1.69
N THR A 249 -3.33 -46.36 -2.82
CA THR A 249 -1.92 -45.94 -2.85
C THR A 249 -1.81 -44.52 -3.38
N ASP A 250 -1.03 -43.69 -2.69
CA ASP A 250 -0.79 -42.31 -3.07
C ASP A 250 0.34 -42.19 -4.11
N LEU A 251 0.06 -41.48 -5.20
CA LEU A 251 0.98 -41.03 -6.23
C LEU A 251 1.23 -39.53 -6.00
N ALA A 252 2.39 -39.18 -5.43
CA ALA A 252 2.74 -37.79 -5.14
C ALA A 252 3.46 -37.14 -6.32
N PHE A 253 2.98 -35.98 -6.75
CA PHE A 253 3.50 -35.20 -7.88
C PHE A 253 4.16 -33.91 -7.38
N GLN A 254 5.27 -33.51 -8.01
CA GLN A 254 6.04 -32.33 -7.58
C GLN A 254 5.91 -31.15 -8.55
N ASP A 255 5.73 -31.43 -9.85
CA ASP A 255 5.89 -30.47 -10.95
C ASP A 255 4.73 -30.50 -11.97
N VAL A 256 3.57 -31.03 -11.58
CA VAL A 256 2.38 -31.09 -12.46
C VAL A 256 1.60 -29.77 -12.38
N VAL A 257 1.99 -28.82 -13.24
CA VAL A 257 1.26 -27.55 -13.44
C VAL A 257 0.27 -27.71 -14.58
N VAL A 258 -1.02 -27.51 -14.31
CA VAL A 258 -2.09 -27.66 -15.30
C VAL A 258 -2.23 -26.37 -16.12
N PRO A 259 -2.03 -26.41 -17.46
CA PRO A 259 -2.16 -25.21 -18.29
C PRO A 259 -3.61 -24.70 -18.34
N SER A 260 -3.80 -23.39 -18.49
CA SER A 260 -5.12 -22.80 -18.69
C SER A 260 -5.82 -23.41 -19.91
N GLY A 261 -7.11 -23.70 -19.79
CA GLY A 261 -7.92 -24.26 -20.88
C GLY A 261 -8.07 -25.79 -20.86
N HIS A 262 -7.32 -26.49 -20.01
CA HIS A 262 -7.52 -27.93 -19.78
C HIS A 262 -8.55 -28.15 -18.66
N SER A 263 -9.77 -28.54 -19.02
CA SER A 263 -10.81 -28.97 -18.07
C SER A 263 -10.84 -30.49 -17.87
N VAL A 264 -10.32 -31.25 -18.84
CA VAL A 264 -10.22 -32.72 -18.84
C VAL A 264 -8.76 -33.11 -18.87
N LEU A 265 -8.37 -34.04 -18.00
CA LEU A 265 -7.05 -34.67 -17.97
C LEU A 265 -7.22 -36.19 -17.85
N ALA A 266 -6.11 -36.92 -17.88
CA ALA A 266 -6.08 -38.34 -17.56
C ALA A 266 -4.97 -38.71 -16.59
N LEU A 267 -5.29 -39.54 -15.60
CA LEU A 267 -4.32 -40.20 -14.74
C LEU A 267 -3.90 -41.49 -15.42
N VAL A 268 -2.65 -41.57 -15.87
CA VAL A 268 -2.08 -42.76 -16.50
C VAL A 268 -1.19 -43.48 -15.50
N VAL A 269 -1.42 -44.78 -15.33
CA VAL A 269 -0.61 -45.65 -14.47
C VAL A 269 0.00 -46.76 -15.32
N ARG A 270 1.31 -46.98 -15.21
CA ARG A 270 2.03 -48.02 -15.97
C ARG A 270 3.14 -48.68 -15.16
N GLY A 271 3.61 -49.84 -15.61
CA GLY A 271 4.80 -50.49 -15.06
C GLY A 271 6.08 -50.04 -15.76
N SER A 272 7.21 -50.06 -15.05
CA SER A 272 8.54 -49.93 -15.67
C SER A 272 8.90 -51.17 -16.49
N VAL A 273 8.39 -52.33 -16.07
CA VAL A 273 8.54 -53.63 -16.71
C VAL A 273 7.22 -54.41 -16.61
N SER A 274 7.14 -55.59 -17.21
CA SER A 274 5.94 -56.43 -17.11
C SER A 274 5.76 -57.00 -15.70
N GLY A 275 4.54 -56.90 -15.17
CA GLY A 275 4.20 -57.42 -13.84
C GLY A 275 4.65 -56.52 -12.69
N ALA A 276 4.72 -55.20 -12.92
CA ALA A 276 5.11 -54.24 -11.88
C ALA A 276 4.03 -54.08 -10.80
N GLY A 277 2.77 -53.97 -11.21
CA GLY A 277 1.65 -53.89 -10.29
C GLY A 277 0.37 -54.31 -10.97
N THR A 278 -0.72 -54.38 -10.21
CA THR A 278 -2.06 -54.54 -10.77
C THR A 278 -2.92 -53.39 -10.28
N MET A 279 -3.60 -52.73 -11.22
CA MET A 279 -4.61 -51.72 -10.91
C MET A 279 -5.99 -52.38 -10.85
N GLU A 280 -6.84 -51.92 -9.93
CA GLU A 280 -8.24 -52.35 -9.89
C GLU A 280 -8.99 -51.69 -11.06
N ARG A 281 -9.84 -52.46 -11.74
CA ARG A 281 -10.70 -51.97 -12.81
C ARG A 281 -12.13 -52.41 -12.53
N TYR A 282 -13.05 -51.48 -12.54
CA TYR A 282 -14.48 -51.75 -12.47
C TYR A 282 -15.03 -51.94 -13.86
N TYR A 283 -15.90 -52.95 -13.99
CA TYR A 283 -16.61 -53.27 -15.22
C TYR A 283 -18.09 -53.53 -14.93
N ASP A 284 -18.96 -52.85 -15.66
CA ASP A 284 -20.39 -53.13 -15.69
C ASP A 284 -21.02 -52.67 -17.01
N LEU A 285 -21.86 -53.51 -17.64
CA LEU A 285 -22.57 -53.16 -18.87
C LEU A 285 -23.76 -52.21 -18.62
N LEU A 286 -24.25 -52.15 -17.38
CA LEU A 286 -25.34 -51.28 -16.94
C LEU A 286 -24.82 -49.97 -16.34
N ALA A 287 -23.50 -49.75 -16.35
CA ALA A 287 -22.91 -48.49 -15.90
C ALA A 287 -23.52 -47.30 -16.64
N GLY A 288 -24.07 -46.35 -15.88
CA GLY A 288 -24.62 -45.12 -16.43
C GLY A 288 -23.52 -44.19 -16.96
N SER A 289 -23.92 -43.21 -17.76
CA SER A 289 -23.00 -42.16 -18.23
C SER A 289 -22.41 -41.39 -17.05
N ASN A 290 -21.10 -41.26 -17.01
CA ASN A 290 -20.32 -40.50 -16.04
C ASN A 290 -19.38 -39.51 -16.76
N GLN A 291 -18.73 -38.64 -15.98
CA GLN A 291 -17.75 -37.66 -16.47
C GLN A 291 -16.30 -38.17 -16.37
N THR A 292 -16.15 -39.48 -16.15
CA THR A 292 -14.88 -40.15 -15.98
C THR A 292 -14.86 -41.35 -16.91
N PHE A 293 -13.71 -41.69 -17.49
CA PHE A 293 -13.61 -42.81 -18.42
C PHE A 293 -12.38 -43.65 -18.12
N GLY A 294 -12.59 -44.93 -17.82
CA GLY A 294 -11.54 -45.92 -17.74
C GLY A 294 -11.05 -46.29 -19.14
N LEU A 295 -9.76 -46.10 -19.35
CA LEU A 295 -9.06 -46.40 -20.58
C LEU A 295 -7.89 -47.32 -20.29
N TRP A 296 -7.46 -48.08 -21.29
CA TRP A 296 -6.21 -48.82 -21.23
C TRP A 296 -5.55 -48.90 -22.60
N SER A 297 -4.24 -48.97 -22.58
CA SER A 297 -3.41 -49.25 -23.76
C SER A 297 -2.76 -50.62 -23.58
N THR A 298 -2.47 -51.31 -24.67
CA THR A 298 -1.64 -52.53 -24.71
C THR A 298 -0.38 -52.36 -25.57
N ASP A 299 -0.10 -51.13 -26.02
CA ASP A 299 0.97 -50.81 -26.96
C ASP A 299 1.77 -49.55 -26.56
N GLY A 300 1.86 -49.29 -25.26
CA GLY A 300 2.66 -48.19 -24.72
C GLY A 300 2.05 -46.81 -24.95
N GLY A 301 0.73 -46.71 -24.93
CA GLY A 301 -0.03 -45.47 -25.07
C GLY A 301 -0.27 -45.04 -26.51
N THR A 302 -0.01 -45.92 -27.48
CA THR A 302 -0.21 -45.61 -28.91
C THR A 302 -1.70 -45.66 -29.25
N ASN A 303 -2.40 -46.70 -28.79
CA ASN A 303 -3.84 -46.87 -28.94
C ASN A 303 -4.51 -47.08 -27.59
N TRP A 304 -5.70 -46.49 -27.41
CA TRP A 304 -6.47 -46.55 -26.18
C TRP A 304 -7.80 -47.26 -26.41
N ASN A 305 -8.11 -48.18 -25.50
CA ASN A 305 -9.34 -48.94 -25.41
C ASN A 305 -10.08 -48.57 -24.11
N PRO A 306 -11.39 -48.78 -24.01
CA PRO A 306 -12.28 -49.15 -25.12
C PRO A 306 -12.48 -47.97 -26.06
N SER A 307 -13.03 -48.24 -27.25
CA SER A 307 -13.52 -47.17 -28.12
C SER A 307 -14.66 -46.40 -27.44
N LEU A 308 -15.01 -45.22 -27.96
CA LEU A 308 -15.99 -44.30 -27.36
C LEU A 308 -17.28 -44.98 -26.86
N LEU A 309 -17.82 -45.95 -27.61
CA LEU A 309 -19.06 -46.65 -27.24
C LEU A 309 -18.95 -47.51 -25.98
N GLY A 310 -17.75 -47.94 -25.60
CA GLY A 310 -17.52 -48.78 -24.43
C GLY A 310 -16.99 -48.05 -23.21
N GLN A 311 -16.68 -46.74 -23.31
CA GLN A 311 -15.97 -46.01 -22.24
C GLN A 311 -16.75 -45.93 -20.93
N HIS A 312 -18.09 -45.94 -20.99
CA HIS A 312 -18.92 -45.90 -19.79
C HIS A 312 -18.90 -47.20 -18.98
N SER A 313 -18.55 -48.34 -19.60
CA SER A 313 -18.57 -49.63 -18.93
C SER A 313 -17.32 -49.93 -18.12
N TYR A 314 -16.29 -49.08 -18.20
CA TYR A 314 -15.01 -49.30 -17.54
C TYR A 314 -14.56 -48.05 -16.82
N ASP A 315 -14.16 -48.20 -15.56
CA ASP A 315 -13.51 -47.15 -14.80
C ASP A 315 -12.49 -47.75 -13.84
N HIS A 316 -11.53 -46.95 -13.43
CA HIS A 316 -10.56 -47.25 -12.40
C HIS A 316 -10.83 -46.36 -11.19
N PRO A 317 -11.02 -46.92 -9.99
CA PRO A 317 -11.30 -46.11 -8.81
C PRO A 317 -10.10 -45.20 -8.47
N PHE A 318 -10.38 -43.90 -8.30
CA PHE A 318 -9.36 -42.88 -8.10
C PHE A 318 -9.81 -41.67 -7.27
N TYR A 319 -8.83 -40.92 -6.77
CA TYR A 319 -8.98 -39.54 -6.29
C TYR A 319 -7.84 -38.69 -6.85
N VAL A 320 -8.11 -37.45 -7.25
CA VAL A 320 -7.09 -36.48 -7.68
C VAL A 320 -7.21 -35.23 -6.83
N TYR A 321 -6.08 -34.80 -6.31
CA TYR A 321 -5.94 -33.63 -5.45
C TYR A 321 -5.00 -32.60 -6.07
N GLY A 322 -5.20 -31.34 -5.73
CA GLY A 322 -4.33 -30.27 -6.17
C GLY A 322 -4.46 -29.00 -5.35
N ARG A 323 -3.68 -28.00 -5.73
CA ARG A 323 -3.69 -26.66 -5.12
C ARG A 323 -3.71 -25.60 -6.21
N CYS A 324 -4.15 -24.41 -5.85
CA CYS A 324 -4.15 -23.26 -6.74
C CYS A 324 -3.89 -21.99 -5.93
N THR A 325 -3.66 -20.89 -6.62
CA THR A 325 -3.57 -19.56 -6.04
C THR A 325 -4.91 -18.87 -6.24
N LEU A 326 -5.53 -18.37 -5.16
CA LEU A 326 -6.77 -17.61 -5.24
C LEU A 326 -6.46 -16.12 -5.28
N GLN A 327 -7.00 -15.41 -6.27
CA GLN A 327 -7.00 -13.96 -6.28
C GLN A 327 -8.18 -13.44 -5.47
N GLY A 328 -7.89 -12.70 -4.40
CA GLY A 328 -8.90 -12.08 -3.55
C GLY A 328 -8.72 -10.57 -3.53
N SER A 329 -9.83 -9.83 -3.47
CA SER A 329 -9.79 -8.40 -3.14
C SER A 329 -10.26 -8.21 -1.71
N GLN A 330 -9.44 -7.55 -0.89
CA GLN A 330 -9.85 -7.10 0.44
C GLN A 330 -10.01 -5.60 0.42
N THR A 331 -11.19 -5.12 0.79
CA THR A 331 -11.45 -3.69 0.99
C THR A 331 -11.28 -3.38 2.46
N THR A 332 -10.24 -2.62 2.80
CA THR A 332 -10.02 -2.12 4.15
C THR A 332 -10.53 -0.69 4.24
N VAL A 333 -11.41 -0.42 5.20
CA VAL A 333 -11.83 0.94 5.53
C VAL A 333 -10.81 1.51 6.51
N MET A 334 -10.14 2.58 6.12
CA MET A 334 -9.18 3.31 6.96
C MET A 334 -9.79 4.66 7.34
N GLN A 335 -9.63 5.07 8.59
CA GLN A 335 -9.98 6.41 9.04
C GLN A 335 -8.74 7.29 8.97
N ARG A 336 -8.85 8.41 8.24
CA ARG A 336 -7.81 9.44 8.17
C ARG A 336 -8.27 10.71 8.88
N ALA A 337 -7.41 11.27 9.72
CA ALA A 337 -7.62 12.59 10.31
C ALA A 337 -6.97 13.64 9.40
N LEU A 338 -7.80 14.45 8.74
CA LEU A 338 -7.33 15.51 7.85
C LEU A 338 -7.39 16.86 8.55
N VAL A 339 -6.34 17.68 8.49
CA VAL A 339 -6.38 19.04 9.02
C VAL A 339 -7.16 19.92 8.06
N VAL A 340 -8.28 20.49 8.51
CA VAL A 340 -9.10 21.41 7.70
C VAL A 340 -8.76 22.87 7.95
N GLU A 341 -8.24 23.18 9.15
CA GLU A 341 -7.92 24.53 9.55
C GLU A 341 -6.74 24.55 10.53
N ALA A 342 -5.90 25.57 10.46
CA ALA A 342 -4.87 25.88 11.45
C ALA A 342 -5.09 27.28 12.03
N VAL A 343 -4.97 27.41 13.35
CA VAL A 343 -5.02 28.69 14.07
C VAL A 343 -3.62 29.00 14.57
N ILE A 344 -3.04 30.10 14.09
CA ILE A 344 -1.71 30.57 14.47
C ILE A 344 -1.88 31.81 15.35
N THR A 345 -1.20 31.84 16.49
CA THR A 345 -1.12 33.00 17.36
C THR A 345 0.33 33.36 17.63
N ILE A 346 0.69 34.64 17.46
CA ILE A 346 2.00 35.18 17.83
C ILE A 346 1.82 36.48 18.62
N ARG A 347 2.61 36.68 19.67
CA ARG A 347 2.70 37.96 20.40
C ARG A 347 4.16 38.31 20.61
N LEU A 348 4.53 39.54 20.29
CA LEU A 348 5.86 40.08 20.62
C LEU A 348 5.90 40.58 22.06
N THR A 349 7.06 40.56 22.72
CA THR A 349 7.20 41.10 24.08
C THR A 349 6.94 42.61 24.15
N SER A 350 7.23 43.34 23.06
CA SER A 350 6.92 44.77 22.90
C SER A 350 5.43 45.07 22.71
N GLN A 351 4.59 44.05 22.53
CA GLN A 351 3.17 44.21 22.21
C GLN A 351 2.26 43.66 23.30
N SER A 352 1.19 44.41 23.60
CA SER A 352 0.14 43.99 24.53
C SER A 352 -0.91 43.08 23.91
N ARG A 353 -0.99 43.01 22.57
CA ARG A 353 -1.98 42.22 21.83
C ARG A 353 -1.30 41.15 20.98
N ALA A 354 -1.90 39.96 20.95
CA ALA A 354 -1.47 38.89 20.04
C ALA A 354 -2.06 39.10 18.64
N LEU A 355 -1.30 38.73 17.63
CA LEU A 355 -1.74 38.55 16.25
C LEU A 355 -2.24 37.12 16.12
N ALA A 356 -3.52 36.94 15.78
CA ALA A 356 -4.11 35.64 15.53
C ALA A 356 -4.61 35.57 14.08
N THR A 357 -4.32 34.48 13.39
CA THR A 357 -4.84 34.19 12.06
C THR A 357 -5.38 32.77 11.98
N ARG A 358 -6.37 32.57 11.10
CA ARG A 358 -6.99 31.27 10.82
C ARG A 358 -6.76 30.95 9.35
N VAL A 359 -6.27 29.75 9.08
CA VAL A 359 -5.86 29.32 7.74
C VAL A 359 -6.64 28.07 7.39
N ALA A 360 -7.51 28.17 6.38
CA ALA A 360 -8.16 26.99 5.81
C ALA A 360 -7.16 26.23 4.94
N LEU A 361 -7.02 24.93 5.16
CA LEU A 361 -6.06 24.11 4.42
C LEU A 361 -6.74 23.44 3.23
N ILE A 362 -6.42 23.92 2.03
CA ILE A 362 -7.05 23.47 0.77
C ILE A 362 -6.72 21.99 0.50
N ASN A 363 -5.46 21.61 0.76
CA ASN A 363 -4.96 20.26 0.53
C ASN A 363 -5.39 19.24 1.58
N LYS A 364 -6.01 19.69 2.69
CA LYS A 364 -6.46 18.86 3.81
C LYS A 364 -5.39 17.82 4.22
N PRO A 365 -4.19 18.27 4.61
CA PRO A 365 -3.07 17.37 4.87
C PRO A 365 -3.40 16.36 5.97
N GLU A 366 -2.84 15.16 5.85
CA GLU A 366 -2.97 14.11 6.86
C GLU A 366 -2.14 14.47 8.11
N VAL A 367 -2.70 14.22 9.30
CA VAL A 367 -1.97 14.36 10.56
C VAL A 367 -1.15 13.11 10.79
N THR A 368 0.17 13.26 10.79
CA THR A 368 1.08 12.18 11.18
C THR A 368 1.23 12.22 12.71
N PRO A 369 1.00 11.11 13.42
CA PRO A 369 1.12 11.06 14.89
C PRO A 369 2.55 11.26 15.40
#